data_AF-A0A661P4S4-F1
#
_entry.id   AF-A0A661P4S4-F1
#
_cell.length_a   1.000
_cell.length_b   1.000
_cell.length_c   1.000
_cell.angle_alpha   90.00
_cell.angle_beta   90.00
_cell.angle_gamma   90.00
#
_symmetry.space_group_name_H-M   'P 1'
#
loop_
_entity.id
_entity.type
_entity.pdbx_description
1 polymer ?
#
loop_
_entity_poly.entity_id
_entity_poly.type
_entity_poly.pdbx_seq_one_letter_code
_entity_poly.pdbx_strand_id
1 'polypeptide(L)'
;MLLWACLLRQAQQRPPAQTVHQHAGYLLDELRRSPEAQALPVRSVEAGEFAIAALIDEIAMGLPELRPFWSQYLLQAQRFNTNSAGVEMFERLHDVRRGPPTVVATYAAVLGLGFQGCYGLPGADRYVLAQLRRDLATQLGVDPDRDWSAGVLKRIRIEDVENLDLFAIPWFKSVWLGRGIGIALLVTALGTLLWRLFG
;
A
#
# COMPACT_ATOMS: atom_id res chain seq x y z
N MET A 1 -12.15 -1.20 7.96
CA MET A 1 -11.50 0.01 7.39
C MET A 1 -12.44 0.87 6.53
N LEU A 2 -12.69 0.57 5.24
CA LEU A 2 -13.27 1.57 4.31
C LEU A 2 -14.61 2.18 4.74
N LEU A 3 -15.54 1.39 5.29
CA LEU A 3 -16.81 1.90 5.85
C LEU A 3 -16.58 2.95 6.97
N TRP A 4 -15.57 2.76 7.81
CA TRP A 4 -15.22 3.73 8.85
C TRP A 4 -14.72 5.06 8.25
N ALA A 5 -13.98 5.03 7.14
CA ALA A 5 -13.57 6.25 6.44
C ALA A 5 -14.78 6.97 5.81
N CYS A 6 -15.76 6.23 5.27
CA CYS A 6 -17.03 6.79 4.80
C CYS A 6 -17.82 7.44 5.94
N LEU A 7 -17.98 6.74 7.08
CA LEU A 7 -18.68 7.26 8.26
C LEU A 7 -17.97 8.49 8.85
N LEU A 8 -16.64 8.47 8.96
CA LEU A 8 -15.84 9.64 9.37
C LEU A 8 -16.09 10.82 8.43
N ARG A 9 -16.11 10.61 7.11
CA ARG A 9 -16.37 11.68 6.14
C ARG A 9 -17.80 12.22 6.25
N GLN A 10 -18.79 11.37 6.49
CA GLN A 10 -20.22 11.74 6.51
C GLN A 10 -20.75 12.23 7.87
N ALA A 11 -20.05 11.98 8.98
CA ALA A 11 -20.51 12.34 10.32
C ALA A 11 -20.71 13.86 10.49
N GLN A 12 -21.83 14.26 11.11
CA GLN A 12 -22.10 15.67 11.46
C GLN A 12 -21.27 16.15 12.65
N GLN A 13 -20.97 15.24 13.59
CA GLN A 13 -20.09 15.47 14.74
C GLN A 13 -19.03 14.37 14.75
N ARG A 14 -17.76 14.75 14.85
CA ARG A 14 -16.61 13.82 14.82
C ARG A 14 -15.95 13.72 16.19
N PRO A 15 -15.38 12.55 16.56
CA PRO A 15 -14.54 12.45 17.76
C PRO A 15 -13.32 13.38 17.66
N PRO A 16 -12.65 13.68 18.80
CA PRO A 16 -11.40 14.44 18.80
C PRO A 16 -10.35 13.85 17.85
N ALA A 17 -9.57 14.72 17.20
CA ALA A 17 -8.63 14.31 16.14
C ALA A 17 -7.63 13.22 16.58
N GLN A 18 -7.15 13.28 17.81
CA GLN A 18 -6.29 12.25 18.40
C GLN A 18 -6.98 10.87 18.47
N THR A 19 -8.26 10.83 18.85
CA THR A 19 -9.07 9.60 18.90
C THR A 19 -9.31 9.04 17.49
N VAL A 20 -9.60 9.91 16.52
CA VAL A 20 -9.74 9.53 15.10
C VAL A 20 -8.42 8.93 14.57
N HIS A 21 -7.29 9.57 14.87
CA HIS A 21 -5.95 9.10 14.47
C HIS A 21 -5.57 7.76 15.13
N GLN A 22 -5.80 7.62 16.43
CA GLN A 22 -5.57 6.36 17.16
C GLN A 22 -6.41 5.21 16.58
N HIS A 23 -7.68 5.48 16.25
CA HIS A 23 -8.55 4.47 15.64
C HIS A 23 -8.14 4.14 14.20
N ALA A 24 -7.70 5.11 13.41
CA ALA A 24 -7.14 4.87 12.07
C ALA A 24 -5.89 3.97 12.14
N GLY A 25 -4.97 4.26 13.08
CA GLY A 25 -3.77 3.47 13.32
C GLY A 25 -4.08 2.04 13.76
N TYR A 26 -5.00 1.87 14.73
CA TYR A 26 -5.47 0.55 15.16
C TYR A 26 -6.04 -0.26 14.00
N LEU A 27 -6.91 0.32 13.19
CA LEU A 27 -7.54 -0.33 12.04
C LEU A 27 -6.53 -0.73 10.94
N LEU A 28 -5.49 0.07 10.71
CA LEU A 28 -4.38 -0.29 9.81
C LEU A 28 -3.55 -1.46 10.37
N ASP A 29 -3.28 -1.47 11.67
CA ASP A 29 -2.53 -2.55 12.32
C ASP A 29 -3.34 -3.85 12.44
N GLU A 30 -4.67 -3.75 12.54
CA GLU A 30 -5.60 -4.88 12.45
C GLU A 30 -5.58 -5.47 11.03
N LEU A 31 -5.70 -4.62 10.00
CA LEU A 31 -5.59 -5.03 8.60
C LEU A 31 -4.25 -5.74 8.32
N ARG A 32 -3.12 -5.20 8.79
CA ARG A 32 -1.79 -5.81 8.61
C ARG A 32 -1.69 -7.20 9.24
N ARG A 33 -2.41 -7.45 10.34
CA ARG A 33 -2.38 -8.72 11.08
C ARG A 33 -3.39 -9.75 10.58
N SER A 34 -4.26 -9.40 9.62
CA SER A 34 -5.25 -10.34 9.09
C SER A 34 -4.57 -11.50 8.31
N PRO A 35 -5.12 -12.73 8.35
CA PRO A 35 -4.56 -13.86 7.59
C PRO A 35 -4.46 -13.57 6.09
N GLU A 36 -5.41 -12.82 5.54
CA GLU A 36 -5.45 -12.42 4.13
C GLU A 36 -4.32 -11.45 3.76
N ALA A 37 -3.94 -10.54 4.67
CA ALA A 37 -2.77 -9.69 4.50
C ALA A 37 -1.46 -10.50 4.63
N GLN A 38 -1.38 -11.41 5.61
CA GLN A 38 -0.20 -12.27 5.80
C GLN A 38 0.02 -13.26 4.64
N ALA A 39 -1.01 -13.57 3.86
CA ALA A 39 -0.91 -14.36 2.63
C ALA A 39 -0.39 -13.58 1.41
N LEU A 40 -0.21 -12.25 1.51
CA LEU A 40 0.29 -11.40 0.42
C LEU A 40 1.77 -11.02 0.63
N PRO A 41 2.53 -10.75 -0.46
CA PRO A 41 3.90 -10.24 -0.34
C PRO A 41 3.95 -8.96 0.49
N VAL A 42 4.92 -8.82 1.40
CA VAL A 42 4.97 -7.72 2.39
C VAL A 42 4.78 -6.32 1.79
N ARG A 43 5.43 -6.01 0.66
CA ARG A 43 5.29 -4.70 -0.01
C ARG A 43 3.92 -4.50 -0.70
N SER A 44 3.22 -5.58 -1.03
CA SER A 44 1.84 -5.54 -1.57
C SER A 44 0.87 -5.09 -0.49
N VAL A 45 1.05 -5.62 0.74
CA VAL A 45 0.35 -5.16 1.95
C VAL A 45 0.71 -3.70 2.23
N GLU A 46 2.00 -3.35 2.25
CA GLU A 46 2.48 -1.98 2.45
C GLU A 46 1.88 -1.00 1.43
N ALA A 47 1.87 -1.33 0.14
CA ALA A 47 1.30 -0.46 -0.90
C ALA A 47 -0.21 -0.29 -0.73
N GLY A 48 -0.94 -1.34 -0.33
CA GLY A 48 -2.38 -1.25 -0.03
C GLY A 48 -2.67 -0.35 1.19
N GLU A 49 -1.93 -0.55 2.29
CA GLU A 49 -2.00 0.33 3.46
C GLU A 49 -1.61 1.77 3.15
N PHE A 50 -0.61 1.98 2.30
CA PHE A 50 -0.16 3.31 1.86
C PHE A 50 -1.29 4.08 1.19
N ALA A 51 -2.02 3.46 0.27
CA ALA A 51 -3.18 4.07 -0.38
C ALA A 51 -4.33 4.37 0.61
N ILE A 52 -4.56 3.47 1.58
CA ILE A 52 -5.59 3.69 2.62
C ILE A 52 -5.18 4.82 3.58
N ALA A 53 -3.91 4.88 4.00
CA ALA A 53 -3.38 5.95 4.84
C ALA A 53 -3.44 7.31 4.12
N ALA A 54 -3.05 7.37 2.84
CA ALA A 54 -3.14 8.57 2.01
C ALA A 54 -4.58 9.07 1.86
N LEU A 55 -5.57 8.17 1.71
CA LEU A 55 -6.99 8.52 1.70
C LEU A 55 -7.45 9.10 3.04
N ILE A 56 -7.07 8.50 4.16
CA ILE A 56 -7.45 8.97 5.50
C ILE A 56 -6.80 10.33 5.80
N ASP A 57 -5.53 10.52 5.43
CA ASP A 57 -4.83 11.80 5.54
C ASP A 57 -5.50 12.87 4.67
N GLU A 58 -5.88 12.59 3.42
CA GLU A 58 -6.59 13.55 2.56
C GLU A 58 -7.96 13.93 3.13
N ILE A 59 -8.71 12.95 3.66
CA ILE A 59 -10.00 13.20 4.33
C ILE A 59 -9.81 14.08 5.58
N ALA A 60 -8.85 13.75 6.45
CA ALA A 60 -8.63 14.47 7.70
C ALA A 60 -8.05 15.87 7.48
N MET A 61 -7.14 16.04 6.51
CA MET A 61 -6.67 17.35 6.07
C MET A 61 -7.76 18.15 5.35
N GLY A 62 -8.78 17.50 4.79
CA GLY A 62 -9.99 18.14 4.29
C GLY A 62 -10.89 18.73 5.37
N LEU A 63 -10.82 18.24 6.61
CA LEU A 63 -11.75 18.55 7.70
C LEU A 63 -11.18 19.60 8.69
N PRO A 64 -11.79 20.79 8.84
CA PRO A 64 -11.24 21.90 9.64
C PRO A 64 -10.94 21.58 11.10
N GLU A 65 -11.71 20.69 11.72
CA GLU A 65 -11.59 20.27 13.11
C GLU A 65 -10.53 19.17 13.34
N LEU A 66 -10.14 18.45 12.28
CA LEU A 66 -9.10 17.42 12.35
C LEU A 66 -7.73 17.98 11.92
N ARG A 67 -7.71 18.80 10.85
CA ARG A 67 -6.52 19.39 10.22
C ARG A 67 -5.46 19.95 11.19
N PRO A 68 -5.77 20.69 12.28
CA PRO A 68 -4.75 21.32 13.12
C PRO A 68 -3.86 20.29 13.84
N PHE A 69 -4.44 19.19 14.29
CA PHE A 69 -3.71 18.05 14.83
C PHE A 69 -3.09 17.23 13.69
N TRP A 70 -3.89 16.93 12.67
CA TRP A 70 -3.51 15.99 11.62
C TRP A 70 -2.32 16.46 10.77
N SER A 71 -2.14 17.78 10.60
CA SER A 71 -0.97 18.36 9.91
C SER A 71 0.36 18.13 10.62
N GLN A 72 0.34 17.82 11.91
CA GLN A 72 1.52 17.47 12.72
C GLN A 72 1.70 15.94 12.85
N TYR A 73 0.60 15.19 12.68
CA TYR A 73 0.52 13.75 12.91
C TYR A 73 -0.12 13.05 11.70
N LEU A 74 0.51 13.19 10.54
CA LEU A 74 0.12 12.51 9.30
C LEU A 74 0.43 11.00 9.39
N LEU A 75 -0.50 10.14 8.95
CA LEU A 75 -0.30 8.69 8.92
C LEU A 75 0.80 8.31 7.92
N GLN A 76 0.85 8.97 6.76
CA GLN A 76 1.89 8.77 5.75
C GLN A 76 3.30 9.05 6.30
N ALA A 77 3.43 10.07 7.16
CA ALA A 77 4.71 10.44 7.78
C ALA A 77 5.14 9.43 8.83
N GLN A 78 4.23 9.06 9.76
CA GLN A 78 4.54 8.13 10.84
C GLN A 78 4.80 6.69 10.39
N ARG A 79 4.13 6.24 9.32
CA ARG A 79 4.16 4.83 8.88
C ARG A 79 5.08 4.57 7.69
N PHE A 80 5.29 5.56 6.82
CA PHE A 80 6.03 5.40 5.56
C PHE A 80 7.11 6.48 5.35
N ASN A 81 7.32 7.39 6.32
CA ASN A 81 8.35 8.44 6.29
C ASN A 81 8.28 9.36 5.06
N THR A 82 7.07 9.64 4.57
CA THR A 82 6.80 10.57 3.46
C THR A 82 5.81 11.65 3.89
N ASN A 83 5.84 12.82 3.25
CA ASN A 83 4.79 13.84 3.33
C ASN A 83 4.13 14.08 1.95
N SER A 84 4.44 13.21 0.98
CA SER A 84 4.15 13.39 -0.44
C SER A 84 3.27 12.27 -1.01
N ALA A 85 2.51 11.56 -0.17
CA ALA A 85 1.70 10.42 -0.61
C ALA A 85 0.66 10.78 -1.68
N GLY A 86 0.23 12.05 -1.74
CA GLY A 86 -0.60 12.58 -2.83
C GLY A 86 0.05 12.52 -4.22
N VAL A 87 1.37 12.45 -4.33
CA VAL A 87 2.12 12.20 -5.57
C VAL A 87 2.53 10.73 -5.63
N GLU A 88 3.19 10.26 -4.57
CA GLU A 88 3.86 8.95 -4.49
C GLU A 88 2.90 7.76 -4.67
N MET A 89 1.62 7.92 -4.32
CA MET A 89 0.56 6.93 -4.60
C MET A 89 0.44 6.64 -6.11
N PHE A 90 0.54 7.65 -6.96
CA PHE A 90 0.48 7.50 -8.42
C PHE A 90 1.80 7.00 -9.03
N GLU A 91 2.93 7.26 -8.37
CA GLU A 91 4.25 6.71 -8.76
C GLU A 91 4.31 5.20 -8.47
N ARG A 92 3.94 4.80 -7.24
CA ARG A 92 3.81 3.39 -6.82
C ARG A 92 2.80 2.59 -7.67
N LEU A 93 1.85 3.26 -8.31
CA LEU A 93 0.77 2.62 -9.08
C LEU A 93 1.28 1.79 -10.28
N HIS A 94 2.41 2.14 -10.89
CA HIS A 94 2.96 1.39 -12.02
C HIS A 94 3.26 -0.08 -11.66
N ASP A 95 3.85 -0.31 -10.49
CA ASP A 95 4.19 -1.65 -10.01
C ASP A 95 3.00 -2.32 -9.31
N VAL A 96 2.15 -1.55 -8.63
CA VAL A 96 0.88 -2.06 -8.08
C VAL A 96 -0.01 -2.63 -9.18
N ARG A 97 -0.12 -1.96 -10.35
CA ARG A 97 -0.88 -2.45 -11.51
C ARG A 97 -0.35 -3.77 -12.07
N ARG A 98 0.87 -4.20 -11.75
CA ARG A 98 1.35 -5.55 -12.07
C ARG A 98 1.03 -6.54 -10.95
N GLY A 99 1.16 -6.12 -9.69
CA GLY A 99 1.04 -6.96 -8.50
C GLY A 99 -0.36 -7.57 -8.24
N PRO A 100 -0.55 -8.20 -7.05
CA PRO A 100 -1.76 -8.94 -6.74
C PRO A 100 -3.05 -8.12 -6.96
N PRO A 101 -4.09 -8.67 -7.63
CA PRO A 101 -5.30 -7.90 -7.95
C PRO A 101 -6.03 -7.32 -6.74
N THR A 102 -5.81 -7.87 -5.53
CA THR A 102 -6.30 -7.31 -4.25
C THR A 102 -5.75 -5.91 -3.97
N VAL A 103 -4.49 -5.63 -4.35
CA VAL A 103 -3.89 -4.30 -4.19
C VAL A 103 -4.40 -3.35 -5.27
N VAL A 104 -4.52 -3.83 -6.51
CA VAL A 104 -5.13 -3.05 -7.61
C VAL A 104 -6.57 -2.64 -7.27
N ALA A 105 -7.35 -3.58 -6.73
CA ALA A 105 -8.68 -3.33 -6.17
C ALA A 105 -8.67 -2.31 -5.02
N THR A 106 -7.69 -2.38 -4.13
CA THR A 106 -7.54 -1.40 -3.03
C THR A 106 -7.28 0.02 -3.56
N TYR A 107 -6.42 0.18 -4.57
CA TYR A 107 -6.18 1.48 -5.22
C TYR A 107 -7.42 1.98 -5.97
N ALA A 108 -8.11 1.10 -6.71
CA ALA A 108 -9.35 1.44 -7.39
C ALA A 108 -10.45 1.88 -6.41
N ALA A 109 -10.59 1.20 -5.27
CA ALA A 109 -11.53 1.56 -4.20
C ALA A 109 -11.16 2.91 -3.56
N VAL A 110 -9.88 3.16 -3.25
CA VAL A 110 -9.38 4.45 -2.73
C VAL A 110 -9.70 5.60 -3.69
N LEU A 111 -9.46 5.40 -4.99
CA LEU A 111 -9.78 6.40 -6.02
C LEU A 111 -11.29 6.59 -6.19
N GLY A 112 -12.09 5.52 -6.05
CA GLY A 112 -13.55 5.55 -6.06
C GLY A 112 -14.16 6.28 -4.86
N LEU A 113 -13.54 6.18 -3.69
CA LEU A 113 -13.87 6.96 -2.47
C LEU A 113 -13.45 8.43 -2.56
N GLY A 114 -12.93 8.87 -3.71
CA GLY A 114 -12.73 10.27 -4.06
C GLY A 114 -11.35 10.84 -3.75
N PHE A 115 -10.34 9.99 -3.49
CA PHE A 115 -8.93 10.43 -3.41
C PHE A 115 -8.51 11.21 -4.67
N GLN A 116 -7.75 12.29 -4.50
CA GLN A 116 -7.29 13.14 -5.61
C GLN A 116 -5.77 13.30 -5.63
N GLY A 117 -5.12 13.35 -4.47
CA GLY A 117 -3.69 13.63 -4.34
C GLY A 117 -3.29 14.89 -5.10
N CYS A 118 -2.22 14.79 -5.90
CA CYS A 118 -1.72 15.88 -6.74
C CYS A 118 -2.76 16.40 -7.76
N TYR A 119 -3.68 15.55 -8.23
CA TYR A 119 -4.78 15.94 -9.14
C TYR A 119 -5.90 16.74 -8.45
N GLY A 120 -5.84 16.89 -7.12
CA GLY A 120 -6.71 17.79 -6.37
C GLY A 120 -6.28 19.26 -6.45
N LEU A 121 -5.03 19.53 -6.82
CA LEU A 121 -4.44 20.88 -6.80
C LEU A 121 -4.97 21.78 -7.93
N PRO A 122 -4.92 23.12 -7.75
CA PRO A 122 -5.23 24.07 -8.83
C PRO A 122 -4.33 23.85 -10.06
N GLY A 123 -4.93 23.85 -11.25
CA GLY A 123 -4.22 23.65 -12.52
C GLY A 123 -3.86 22.19 -12.87
N ALA A 124 -4.11 21.22 -11.99
CA ALA A 124 -3.87 19.81 -12.29
C ALA A 124 -4.97 19.23 -13.20
N ASP A 125 -4.59 18.33 -14.13
CA ASP A 125 -5.53 17.76 -15.09
C ASP A 125 -6.41 16.66 -14.47
N ARG A 126 -7.66 17.02 -14.18
CA ARG A 126 -8.68 16.10 -13.64
C ARG A 126 -9.14 15.04 -14.65
N TYR A 127 -8.89 15.22 -15.96
CA TYR A 127 -9.17 14.21 -16.98
C TYR A 127 -8.25 12.99 -16.83
N VAL A 128 -6.95 13.20 -16.55
CA VAL A 128 -6.00 12.09 -16.28
C VAL A 128 -6.46 11.23 -15.10
N LEU A 129 -6.90 11.84 -14.00
CA LEU A 129 -7.45 11.12 -12.85
C LEU A 129 -8.75 10.36 -13.19
N ALA A 130 -9.61 10.91 -14.03
CA ALA A 130 -10.83 10.25 -14.50
C ALA A 130 -10.52 9.08 -15.46
N GLN A 131 -9.53 9.23 -16.35
CA GLN A 131 -9.02 8.15 -17.20
C GLN A 131 -8.47 7.01 -16.35
N LEU A 132 -7.60 7.32 -15.38
CA LEU A 132 -6.95 6.34 -14.51
C LEU A 132 -7.96 5.50 -13.71
N ARG A 133 -9.07 6.10 -13.24
CA ARG A 133 -10.18 5.36 -12.61
C ARG A 133 -10.79 4.33 -13.57
N ARG A 134 -11.02 4.70 -14.84
CA ARG A 134 -11.56 3.79 -15.87
C ARG A 134 -10.57 2.68 -16.20
N ASP A 135 -9.30 3.02 -16.43
CA ASP A 135 -8.23 2.05 -16.73
C ASP A 135 -8.10 0.96 -15.65
N LEU A 136 -8.21 1.33 -14.37
CA LEU A 136 -8.16 0.38 -13.25
C LEU A 136 -9.44 -0.46 -13.15
N ALA A 137 -10.61 0.12 -13.38
CA ALA A 137 -11.86 -0.64 -13.44
C ALA A 137 -11.84 -1.69 -14.57
N THR A 138 -11.48 -1.28 -15.79
CA THR A 138 -11.33 -2.18 -16.94
C THR A 138 -10.27 -3.25 -16.70
N GLN A 139 -9.13 -2.92 -16.09
CA GLN A 139 -8.11 -3.91 -15.72
C GLN A 139 -8.64 -4.94 -14.70
N LEU A 140 -9.47 -4.50 -13.75
CA LEU A 140 -10.12 -5.40 -12.78
C LEU A 140 -11.33 -6.14 -13.39
N GLY A 141 -11.65 -5.92 -14.67
CA GLY A 141 -12.83 -6.49 -15.33
C GLY A 141 -14.16 -5.95 -14.77
N VAL A 142 -14.13 -4.76 -14.17
CA VAL A 142 -15.28 -4.10 -13.55
C VAL A 142 -15.93 -3.16 -14.56
N ASP A 143 -17.15 -3.49 -14.96
CA ASP A 143 -18.02 -2.65 -15.77
C ASP A 143 -19.11 -2.04 -14.85
N PRO A 144 -19.08 -0.73 -14.55
CA PRO A 144 -20.05 -0.11 -13.64
C PRO A 144 -21.52 -0.29 -14.05
N ASP A 145 -21.79 -0.49 -15.33
CA ASP A 145 -23.15 -0.63 -15.88
C ASP A 145 -23.59 -2.10 -16.01
N ARG A 146 -22.68 -3.07 -15.81
CA ARG A 146 -22.92 -4.51 -16.11
C ARG A 146 -22.34 -5.51 -15.11
N ASP A 147 -21.53 -5.09 -14.15
CA ASP A 147 -20.87 -5.99 -13.19
C ASP A 147 -21.78 -6.35 -12.00
N TRP A 148 -22.40 -7.53 -12.09
CA TRP A 148 -23.17 -8.17 -11.03
C TRP A 148 -22.32 -9.06 -10.09
N SER A 149 -20.99 -9.09 -10.28
CA SER A 149 -20.02 -9.96 -9.57
C SER A 149 -19.27 -9.27 -8.42
N ALA A 150 -19.86 -8.20 -7.87
CA ALA A 150 -19.36 -7.37 -6.76
C ALA A 150 -18.20 -6.42 -7.07
N GLY A 151 -17.94 -6.10 -8.35
CA GLY A 151 -17.05 -4.99 -8.72
C GLY A 151 -15.60 -5.24 -8.30
N VAL A 152 -14.96 -4.17 -7.81
CA VAL A 152 -13.58 -4.24 -7.31
C VAL A 152 -13.42 -5.18 -6.10
N LEU A 153 -14.51 -5.61 -5.46
CA LEU A 153 -14.50 -6.51 -4.30
C LEU A 153 -14.73 -8.00 -4.67
N LYS A 154 -14.73 -8.34 -5.96
CA LYS A 154 -14.87 -9.73 -6.42
C LYS A 154 -13.79 -10.64 -5.80
N ARG A 155 -14.17 -11.88 -5.45
CA ARG A 155 -13.23 -12.84 -4.85
C ARG A 155 -12.16 -13.22 -5.88
N ILE A 156 -10.91 -12.90 -5.57
CA ILE A 156 -9.71 -13.38 -6.28
C ILE A 156 -9.35 -14.76 -5.73
N ARG A 157 -8.93 -15.68 -6.59
CA ARG A 157 -8.53 -17.03 -6.18
C ARG A 157 -7.03 -17.06 -5.90
N ILE A 158 -6.61 -17.87 -4.93
CA ILE A 158 -5.18 -17.95 -4.55
C ILE A 158 -4.33 -18.53 -5.70
N GLU A 159 -4.91 -19.45 -6.49
CA GLU A 159 -4.38 -19.95 -7.77
C GLU A 159 -3.96 -18.83 -8.76
N ASP A 160 -4.69 -17.69 -8.77
CA ASP A 160 -4.39 -16.55 -9.64
C ASP A 160 -3.16 -15.76 -9.16
N VAL A 161 -2.79 -15.89 -7.87
CA VAL A 161 -1.70 -15.15 -7.22
C VAL A 161 -0.38 -15.93 -7.27
N GLU A 162 -0.44 -17.27 -7.25
CA GLU A 162 0.73 -18.15 -7.33
C GLU A 162 1.51 -17.99 -8.66
N ASN A 163 0.82 -17.57 -9.72
CA ASN A 163 1.40 -17.29 -11.04
C ASN A 163 1.96 -15.86 -11.19
N LEU A 164 1.80 -14.97 -10.19
CA LEU A 164 2.29 -13.59 -10.24
C LEU A 164 3.74 -13.48 -9.72
N ASP A 165 4.66 -14.14 -10.43
CA ASP A 165 6.12 -14.23 -10.15
C ASP A 165 6.90 -12.89 -10.31
N LEU A 166 6.19 -11.77 -10.19
CA LEU A 166 6.71 -10.40 -10.29
C LEU A 166 7.73 -10.05 -9.20
N PHE A 167 7.87 -10.91 -8.20
CA PHE A 167 8.78 -10.75 -7.08
C PHE A 167 9.73 -11.93 -6.91
N ALA A 168 10.10 -12.57 -8.02
CA ALA A 168 11.44 -13.13 -8.21
C ALA A 168 12.50 -12.04 -7.94
N ILE A 169 12.84 -11.83 -6.67
CA ILE A 169 13.98 -11.00 -6.26
C ILE A 169 15.20 -11.56 -7.00
N PRO A 170 15.90 -10.77 -7.84
CA PRO A 170 17.05 -11.27 -8.58
C PRO A 170 18.01 -11.93 -7.60
N TRP A 171 18.48 -13.14 -7.88
CA TRP A 171 19.17 -14.00 -6.89
C TRP A 171 20.30 -13.29 -6.13
N PHE A 172 21.00 -12.37 -6.82
CA PHE A 172 22.06 -11.53 -6.28
C PHE A 172 21.63 -10.43 -5.29
N LYS A 173 20.33 -10.15 -5.16
CA LYS A 173 19.73 -9.27 -4.12
C LYS A 173 19.11 -10.06 -2.96
N SER A 174 19.18 -11.38 -2.97
CA SER A 174 18.64 -12.21 -1.88
C SER A 174 19.53 -12.13 -0.62
N VAL A 175 18.91 -12.20 0.56
CA VAL A 175 19.63 -12.32 1.85
C VAL A 175 20.49 -13.60 1.89
N TRP A 176 20.12 -14.62 1.10
CA TRP A 176 20.89 -15.84 0.91
C TRP A 176 22.23 -15.62 0.22
N LEU A 177 22.37 -14.65 -0.70
CA LEU A 177 23.69 -14.30 -1.26
C LEU A 177 24.62 -13.76 -0.16
N GLY A 178 24.14 -12.83 0.67
CA GLY A 178 24.93 -12.27 1.77
C GLY A 178 25.39 -13.34 2.76
N ARG A 179 24.52 -14.31 3.08
CA ARG A 179 24.88 -15.49 3.88
C ARG A 179 25.90 -16.40 3.18
N GLY A 180 25.73 -16.67 1.88
CA GLY A 180 26.68 -17.48 1.09
C GLY A 180 28.09 -16.88 1.04
N ILE A 181 28.18 -15.56 0.80
CA ILE A 181 29.45 -14.82 0.81
C ILE A 181 30.10 -14.87 2.21
N GLY A 182 29.31 -14.65 3.28
CA GLY A 182 29.80 -14.75 4.65
C GLY A 182 30.34 -16.14 5.01
N ILE A 183 29.67 -17.20 4.59
CA ILE A 183 30.13 -18.59 4.79
C ILE A 183 31.41 -18.86 4.00
N ALA A 184 31.49 -18.43 2.73
CA ALA A 184 32.70 -18.61 1.93
C ALA A 184 33.93 -17.90 2.52
N LEU A 185 33.75 -16.68 3.06
CA LEU A 185 34.79 -15.94 3.77
C LEU A 185 35.21 -16.64 5.08
N LEU A 186 34.27 -17.19 5.85
CA LEU A 186 34.59 -17.95 7.06
C LEU A 186 35.34 -19.25 6.77
N VAL A 187 34.94 -19.99 5.73
CA VAL A 187 35.60 -21.25 5.32
C VAL A 187 37.02 -20.99 4.81
N THR A 188 37.23 -19.94 4.01
CA THR A 188 38.57 -19.56 3.51
C THR A 188 39.47 -19.01 4.62
N ALA A 189 38.93 -18.20 5.55
CA ALA A 189 39.66 -17.76 6.74
C ALA A 189 40.07 -18.95 7.63
N LEU A 190 39.15 -19.88 7.91
CA LEU A 190 39.44 -21.07 8.71
C LEU A 190 40.46 -21.99 8.02
N GLY A 191 40.35 -22.19 6.69
CA GLY A 191 41.30 -22.98 5.91
C GLY A 191 42.72 -22.39 5.92
N THR A 192 42.86 -21.07 5.75
CA THR A 192 44.17 -20.41 5.83
C THR A 192 44.75 -20.37 7.25
N LEU A 193 43.91 -20.32 8.29
CA LEU A 193 44.34 -20.46 9.68
C LEU A 193 44.84 -21.87 9.99
N LEU A 194 44.10 -22.90 9.58
CA LEU A 194 44.50 -24.31 9.76
C LEU A 194 45.78 -24.62 8.99
N TRP A 195 45.92 -24.13 7.74
CA TRP A 195 47.16 -24.28 6.98
C TRP A 195 48.37 -23.69 7.72
N ARG A 196 48.23 -22.53 8.36
CA ARG A 196 49.29 -21.90 9.18
C ARG A 196 49.58 -22.57 10.52
N LEU A 197 48.76 -23.52 10.96
CA LEU A 197 48.91 -24.23 12.24
C LEU A 197 49.41 -25.67 12.06
N PHE A 198 49.30 -26.24 10.86
CA PHE A 198 49.58 -27.65 10.57
C PHE A 198 50.42 -27.87 9.30
N GLY A 199 51.02 -26.82 8.72
CA GLY A 199 51.90 -26.85 7.54
C GLY A 199 52.98 -25.78 7.61
#